data_AF-A0A945H2I4-F1
#
_entry.id   AF-A0A945H2I4-F1
#
_cell.length_a   1.000
_cell.length_b   1.000
_cell.length_c   1.000
_cell.angle_alpha   90.00
_cell.angle_beta   90.00
_cell.angle_gamma   90.00
#
_symmetry.space_group_name_H-M   'P 1'
#
loop_
_entity.id
_entity.type
_entity.pdbx_description
1 polymer ?
#
loop_
_entity_poly.entity_id
_entity_poly.type
_entity_poly.pdbx_seq_one_letter_code
_entity_poly.pdbx_strand_id
1 'polypeptide(L)'
;MSNATTLVIDIGSSNIDAIIAKKANDGTINILGSGMTKSEGINKGSITNLDLLGTAIKKAVVSANRTSNEDIKSATVSISDSYTRTIRSSGSISTPTGYISDAEIKKVLEMAYHNASMIPEYEVIHILPLFFKIDDVQSDAPLHMTGSRLEVSVSIIIARKSTLVNIENALKPSGLEVENFVLSGYASSISTLNKDEKTFGALILDMGASSINMTLYSQGSVLFNDFIALGSEYITNDISQTFNTPKIAAEMIKNQYATLIPFKEDDPLLYKRIKVPILGNESETNEITLDRIQPVVHARVEETLIITLNKFLQSELESKVKAGIVLTGGMSKLPGIKELAEQIFKNFNVKIGIVQNIQNEYIDFNDNSKSTIVGLILYALNTNNSYELDSKKQLRLNINIADDVKENITYNDEVDNIQMTSSDSIIEEIVPPKDELLVALEKNKKESFISKTLSNMKDWF
;
A
#
# COMPACT_ATOMS: atom_id res chain seq x y z
N MET A 1 -16.50 -21.45 10.21
CA MET A 1 -15.86 -20.33 9.49
C MET A 1 -16.60 -20.18 8.17
N SER A 2 -17.22 -19.04 7.89
CA SER A 2 -17.95 -18.90 6.63
C SER A 2 -16.94 -18.89 5.49
N ASN A 3 -17.10 -19.82 4.55
CA ASN A 3 -16.50 -19.77 3.22
C ASN A 3 -17.20 -18.64 2.44
N ALA A 4 -17.13 -17.42 2.96
CA ALA A 4 -17.85 -16.26 2.44
C ALA A 4 -17.17 -15.82 1.14
N THR A 5 -17.91 -15.95 0.04
CA THR A 5 -17.61 -15.27 -1.20
C THR A 5 -17.77 -13.76 -0.97
N THR A 6 -16.79 -12.96 -1.38
CA THR A 6 -16.84 -11.49 -1.29
C THR A 6 -16.62 -10.85 -2.65
N LEU A 7 -17.25 -9.69 -2.85
CA LEU A 7 -16.97 -8.79 -3.98
C LEU A 7 -16.20 -7.60 -3.45
N VAL A 8 -15.05 -7.33 -4.05
CA VAL A 8 -14.29 -6.11 -3.83
C VAL A 8 -14.32 -5.23 -5.06
N ILE A 9 -14.39 -3.91 -4.87
CA ILE A 9 -14.37 -2.93 -5.96
C ILE A 9 -13.31 -1.87 -5.65
N ASP A 10 -12.28 -1.80 -6.49
CA ASP A 10 -11.33 -0.69 -6.48
C ASP A 10 -11.79 0.41 -7.43
N ILE A 11 -12.11 1.57 -6.88
CA ILE A 11 -12.52 2.76 -7.64
C ILE A 11 -11.27 3.58 -7.96
N GLY A 12 -10.48 3.08 -8.92
CA GLY A 12 -9.26 3.72 -9.38
C GLY A 12 -9.50 4.84 -10.40
N SER A 13 -8.51 5.72 -10.56
CA SER A 13 -8.58 6.82 -11.54
C SER A 13 -8.30 6.41 -12.98
N SER A 14 -7.59 5.30 -13.20
CA SER A 14 -7.39 4.72 -14.54
C SER A 14 -8.46 3.69 -14.87
N ASN A 15 -8.71 2.77 -13.92
CA ASN A 15 -9.61 1.64 -14.08
C ASN A 15 -10.46 1.47 -12.82
N ILE A 16 -11.63 0.88 -13.00
CA ILE A 16 -12.45 0.32 -11.93
C ILE A 16 -12.32 -1.20 -12.04
N ASP A 17 -11.80 -1.81 -10.99
CA ASP A 17 -11.59 -3.26 -10.89
C ASP A 17 -12.63 -3.85 -9.92
N ALA A 18 -13.31 -4.91 -10.34
CA ALA A 18 -14.27 -5.66 -9.54
C ALA A 18 -13.83 -7.12 -9.50
N ILE A 19 -13.55 -7.66 -8.31
CA ILE A 19 -13.07 -9.02 -8.12
C ILE A 19 -13.98 -9.77 -7.15
N ILE A 20 -14.40 -10.96 -7.56
CA ILE A 20 -15.13 -11.90 -6.71
C ILE A 20 -14.14 -12.95 -6.24
N ALA A 21 -13.94 -13.03 -4.93
CA ALA A 21 -12.96 -13.90 -4.31
C ALA A 21 -13.58 -14.70 -3.16
N LYS A 22 -12.99 -15.86 -2.89
CA LYS A 22 -13.39 -16.76 -1.81
C LYS A 22 -12.17 -17.38 -1.17
N LYS A 23 -12.11 -17.36 0.16
CA LYS A 23 -11.09 -18.10 0.91
C LYS A 23 -11.48 -19.58 0.97
N ALA A 24 -10.61 -20.46 0.51
CA ALA A 24 -10.76 -21.90 0.62
C ALA A 24 -10.41 -22.39 2.03
N ASN A 25 -10.76 -23.64 2.34
CA ASN A 25 -10.53 -24.23 3.66
C ASN A 25 -9.04 -24.37 4.01
N ASP A 26 -8.17 -24.50 3.00
CA ASP A 26 -6.71 -24.57 3.16
C ASP A 26 -6.06 -23.18 3.28
N GLY A 27 -6.86 -22.12 3.34
CA GLY A 27 -6.39 -20.74 3.44
C GLY A 27 -6.07 -20.07 2.10
N THR A 28 -6.07 -20.82 0.99
CA THR A 28 -5.84 -20.26 -0.35
C THR A 28 -6.99 -19.35 -0.78
N ILE A 29 -6.68 -18.36 -1.63
CA ILE A 29 -7.67 -17.41 -2.14
C ILE A 29 -8.01 -17.79 -3.58
N ASN A 30 -9.26 -18.17 -3.80
CA ASN A 30 -9.78 -18.49 -5.12
C ASN A 30 -10.49 -17.29 -5.71
N ILE A 31 -10.08 -16.88 -6.91
CA ILE A 31 -10.77 -15.85 -7.69
C ILE A 31 -11.86 -16.53 -8.52
N LEU A 32 -13.12 -16.20 -8.24
CA LEU A 32 -14.28 -16.77 -8.92
C LEU A 32 -14.73 -15.92 -10.10
N GLY A 33 -14.39 -14.63 -10.11
CA GLY A 33 -14.73 -13.75 -11.20
C GLY A 33 -14.00 -12.42 -11.15
N SER A 34 -13.84 -11.81 -12.32
CA SER A 34 -13.12 -10.55 -12.47
C SER A 34 -13.72 -9.66 -13.56
N GLY A 35 -13.74 -8.36 -13.30
CA GLY A 35 -14.13 -7.35 -14.25
C GLY A 35 -13.28 -6.11 -14.12
N MET A 36 -12.85 -5.56 -15.24
CA MET A 36 -12.11 -4.31 -15.30
C MET A 36 -12.78 -3.41 -16.33
N THR A 37 -12.97 -2.14 -16.00
CA THR A 37 -13.49 -1.14 -16.93
C THR A 37 -12.68 0.14 -16.79
N LYS A 38 -12.45 0.84 -17.90
CA LYS A 38 -11.81 2.17 -17.87
C LYS A 38 -12.61 3.09 -16.94
N SER A 39 -11.92 3.82 -16.08
CA SER A 39 -12.56 4.74 -15.14
C SER A 39 -13.15 5.94 -15.88
N GLU A 40 -14.38 6.29 -15.54
CA GLU A 40 -15.10 7.47 -16.05
C GLU A 40 -15.81 8.16 -14.88
N GLY A 41 -15.91 9.49 -14.94
CA GLY A 41 -16.54 10.26 -13.86
C GLY A 41 -15.68 10.45 -12.61
N ILE A 42 -14.37 10.15 -12.70
CA ILE A 42 -13.37 10.41 -11.66
C ILE A 42 -12.24 11.26 -12.23
N ASN A 43 -11.76 12.22 -11.45
CA ASN A 43 -10.59 13.02 -11.76
C ASN A 43 -9.84 13.36 -10.47
N LYS A 44 -8.53 13.08 -10.40
CA LYS A 44 -7.66 13.39 -9.25
C LYS A 44 -8.24 12.90 -7.91
N GLY A 45 -8.69 11.64 -7.91
CA GLY A 45 -9.33 11.01 -6.76
C GLY A 45 -10.74 11.50 -6.46
N SER A 46 -11.27 12.47 -7.21
CA SER A 46 -12.60 13.05 -6.98
C SER A 46 -13.65 12.62 -8.01
N ILE A 47 -14.86 12.32 -7.54
CA ILE A 47 -16.05 12.06 -8.38
C ILE A 47 -16.46 13.37 -9.06
N THR A 48 -16.35 13.42 -10.38
CA THR A 48 -16.76 14.55 -11.23
C THR A 48 -18.09 14.31 -11.93
N ASN A 49 -18.45 13.06 -12.16
CA ASN A 49 -19.73 12.68 -12.76
C ASN A 49 -20.21 11.33 -12.18
N LEU A 50 -21.29 11.37 -11.41
CA LEU A 50 -21.81 10.21 -10.71
C LEU A 50 -22.42 9.16 -11.65
N ASP A 51 -23.08 9.58 -12.74
CA ASP A 51 -23.75 8.67 -13.67
C ASP A 51 -22.73 7.87 -14.50
N LEU A 52 -21.67 8.53 -14.94
CA LEU A 52 -20.55 7.88 -15.63
C LEU A 52 -19.84 6.89 -14.71
N LEU A 53 -19.59 7.29 -13.45
CA LEU A 53 -19.01 6.40 -12.45
C LEU A 53 -19.89 5.17 -12.22
N GLY A 54 -21.20 5.35 -11.98
CA GLY A 54 -22.13 4.25 -11.77
C GLY A 54 -22.22 3.31 -12.98
N THR A 55 -22.14 3.86 -14.20
CA THR A 55 -22.09 3.06 -15.44
C THR A 55 -20.81 2.24 -15.53
N ALA A 56 -19.65 2.83 -15.20
CA ALA A 56 -18.37 2.15 -15.23
C ALA A 56 -18.29 1.04 -14.16
N ILE A 57 -18.77 1.30 -12.94
CA ILE A 57 -18.89 0.29 -11.88
C ILE A 57 -19.78 -0.86 -12.35
N LYS A 58 -20.96 -0.57 -12.91
CA LYS A 58 -21.88 -1.59 -13.39
C LYS A 58 -21.26 -2.48 -14.46
N LYS A 59 -20.50 -1.92 -15.40
CA LYS A 59 -19.78 -2.69 -16.42
C LYS A 59 -18.75 -3.64 -15.80
N ALA A 60 -17.96 -3.16 -14.83
CA ALA A 60 -16.98 -3.99 -14.13
C ALA A 60 -17.67 -5.13 -13.35
N VAL A 61 -18.71 -4.82 -12.57
CA VAL A 61 -19.49 -5.80 -11.79
C VAL A 61 -20.14 -6.85 -12.69
N VAL A 62 -20.77 -6.44 -13.81
CA VAL A 62 -21.37 -7.39 -14.77
C VAL A 62 -20.32 -8.34 -15.35
N SER A 63 -19.13 -7.83 -15.68
CA SER A 63 -18.03 -8.67 -16.17
C SER A 63 -17.58 -9.68 -15.11
N ALA A 64 -17.43 -9.25 -13.85
CA ALA A 64 -17.04 -10.14 -12.75
C ALA A 64 -18.10 -11.22 -12.50
N ASN A 65 -19.37 -10.83 -12.46
CA ASN A 65 -20.49 -11.75 -12.28
C ASN A 65 -20.63 -12.75 -13.44
N ARG A 66 -20.33 -12.37 -14.69
CA ARG A 66 -20.41 -13.28 -15.85
C ARG A 66 -19.51 -14.52 -15.70
N THR A 67 -18.38 -14.34 -15.02
CA THR A 67 -17.41 -15.42 -14.77
C THR A 67 -17.68 -16.21 -13.49
N SER A 68 -18.56 -15.70 -12.61
CA SER A 68 -18.91 -16.33 -11.32
C SER A 68 -20.34 -16.88 -11.32
N ASN A 69 -20.61 -17.94 -10.56
CA ASN A 69 -21.99 -18.42 -10.34
C ASN A 69 -22.58 -17.94 -9.00
N GLU A 70 -22.19 -16.75 -8.56
CA GLU A 70 -22.49 -16.22 -7.22
C GLU A 70 -23.46 -15.03 -7.31
N ASP A 71 -24.46 -14.97 -6.42
CA ASP A 71 -25.38 -13.83 -6.33
C ASP A 71 -24.97 -12.90 -5.17
N ILE A 72 -24.12 -11.92 -5.48
CA ILE A 72 -23.55 -11.02 -4.47
C ILE A 72 -24.34 -9.72 -4.41
N LYS A 73 -24.76 -9.32 -3.20
CA LYS A 73 -25.58 -8.12 -2.93
C LYS A 73 -24.81 -6.98 -2.27
N SER A 74 -23.60 -7.24 -1.78
CA SER A 74 -22.78 -6.25 -1.09
C SER A 74 -21.34 -6.27 -1.58
N ALA A 75 -20.66 -5.13 -1.49
CA ALA A 75 -19.25 -5.02 -1.88
C ALA A 75 -18.42 -4.28 -0.83
N THR A 76 -17.17 -4.71 -0.67
CA THR A 76 -16.13 -3.90 -0.02
C THR A 76 -15.50 -2.98 -1.06
N VAL A 77 -15.48 -1.68 -0.81
CA VAL A 77 -15.15 -0.67 -1.82
C VAL A 77 -13.99 0.20 -1.36
N SER A 78 -13.01 0.46 -2.24
CA SER A 78 -11.95 1.42 -1.92
C SER A 78 -12.45 2.87 -1.94
N ILE A 79 -11.85 3.71 -1.12
CA ILE A 79 -12.02 5.17 -1.15
C ILE A 79 -10.67 5.86 -1.26
N SER A 80 -10.61 6.82 -2.19
CA SER A 80 -9.47 7.69 -2.40
C SER A 80 -9.10 8.51 -1.15
N ASP A 81 -7.80 8.62 -0.89
CA ASP A 81 -7.21 9.49 0.13
C ASP A 81 -7.60 10.97 -0.01
N SER A 82 -8.03 11.41 -1.20
CA SER A 82 -8.49 12.79 -1.45
C SER A 82 -9.69 13.24 -0.63
N TYR A 83 -10.42 12.30 -0.05
CA TYR A 83 -11.63 12.56 0.73
C TYR A 83 -11.45 12.36 2.22
N THR A 84 -10.25 12.00 2.66
CA THR A 84 -10.04 11.50 4.00
C THR A 84 -9.13 12.39 4.83
N ARG A 85 -9.20 12.18 6.14
CA ARG A 85 -8.30 12.77 7.14
C ARG A 85 -8.04 11.73 8.21
N THR A 86 -6.87 11.83 8.84
CA THR A 86 -6.53 11.04 10.03
C THR A 86 -6.65 11.89 11.29
N ILE A 87 -7.31 11.36 12.32
CA ILE A 87 -7.43 11.95 13.66
C ILE A 87 -6.85 10.96 14.67
N ARG A 88 -6.06 11.45 15.63
CA ARG A 88 -5.58 10.63 16.76
C ARG A 88 -6.51 10.78 17.96
N SER A 89 -6.75 9.68 18.66
CA SER A 89 -7.54 9.67 19.89
C SER A 89 -7.07 8.55 20.82
N SER A 90 -7.56 8.55 22.06
CA SER A 90 -7.28 7.50 23.04
C SER A 90 -8.51 7.22 23.90
N GLY A 91 -8.61 5.98 24.39
CA GLY A 91 -9.70 5.53 25.25
C GLY A 91 -9.18 4.67 26.40
N SER A 92 -9.94 4.61 27.48
CA SER A 92 -9.68 3.74 28.63
C SER A 92 -10.96 3.17 29.20
N ILE A 93 -10.92 1.91 29.63
CA ILE A 93 -11.98 1.24 30.36
C ILE A 93 -11.38 0.49 31.56
N SER A 94 -12.17 0.27 32.61
CA SER A 94 -11.85 -0.77 33.59
C SER A 94 -12.37 -2.13 33.12
N THR A 95 -11.71 -3.18 33.59
CA THR A 95 -12.00 -4.59 33.30
C THR A 95 -12.35 -5.31 34.60
N PRO A 96 -13.62 -5.27 35.07
CA PRO A 96 -14.00 -5.75 36.40
C PRO A 96 -13.73 -7.24 36.65
N THR A 97 -13.78 -8.05 35.60
CA THR A 97 -13.47 -9.50 35.64
C THR A 97 -11.96 -9.77 35.62
N GLY A 98 -11.15 -8.75 35.37
CA GLY A 98 -9.72 -8.86 35.08
C GLY A 98 -9.42 -9.34 33.66
N TYR A 99 -10.36 -9.95 32.95
CA TYR A 99 -10.10 -10.62 31.67
C TYR A 99 -10.46 -9.75 30.47
N ILE A 100 -9.59 -9.73 29.44
CA ILE A 100 -9.80 -8.96 28.21
C ILE A 100 -10.32 -9.88 27.11
N SER A 101 -11.61 -9.76 26.80
CA SER A 101 -12.24 -10.40 25.65
C SER A 101 -12.36 -9.44 24.45
N ASP A 102 -12.93 -9.94 23.36
CA ASP A 102 -13.33 -9.14 22.20
C ASP A 102 -14.31 -8.02 22.58
N ALA A 103 -15.16 -8.24 23.58
CA ALA A 103 -16.08 -7.22 24.08
C ALA A 103 -15.34 -6.05 24.74
N GLU A 104 -14.33 -6.32 25.58
CA GLU A 104 -13.49 -5.27 26.18
C GLU A 104 -12.71 -4.49 25.12
N ILE A 105 -12.14 -5.19 24.11
CA ILE A 105 -11.41 -4.55 23.01
C ILE A 105 -12.36 -3.64 22.21
N LYS A 106 -13.54 -4.13 21.84
CA LYS A 106 -14.53 -3.30 21.14
C LYS A 106 -14.90 -2.06 21.96
N LYS A 107 -15.15 -2.24 23.26
CA LYS A 107 -15.55 -1.16 24.16
C LYS A 107 -14.47 -0.09 24.33
N VAL A 108 -13.19 -0.46 24.43
CA VAL A 108 -12.10 0.52 24.55
C VAL A 108 -11.88 1.29 23.24
N LEU A 109 -12.06 0.64 22.08
CA LEU A 109 -12.00 1.30 20.78
C LEU A 109 -13.17 2.27 20.57
N GLU A 110 -14.38 1.87 20.96
CA GLU A 110 -15.56 2.75 20.97
C GLU A 110 -15.34 3.96 21.88
N MET A 111 -14.76 3.76 23.07
CA MET A 111 -14.41 4.85 23.97
C MET A 111 -13.42 5.83 23.31
N ALA A 112 -12.37 5.32 22.67
CA ALA A 112 -11.41 6.17 21.96
C ALA A 112 -12.07 6.95 20.80
N TYR A 113 -12.98 6.31 20.07
CA TYR A 113 -13.78 6.97 19.04
C TYR A 113 -14.70 8.06 19.61
N HIS A 114 -15.38 7.80 20.73
CA HIS A 114 -16.24 8.79 21.39
C HIS A 114 -15.47 10.00 21.94
N ASN A 115 -14.22 9.80 22.37
CA ASN A 115 -13.34 10.87 22.82
C ASN A 115 -12.76 11.70 21.66
N ALA A 116 -12.83 11.21 20.43
CA ALA A 116 -12.26 11.89 19.28
C ALA A 116 -13.07 13.15 18.93
N SER A 117 -12.36 14.24 18.62
CA SER A 117 -13.00 15.47 18.13
C SER A 117 -13.42 15.30 16.67
N MET A 118 -14.60 14.73 16.45
CA MET A 118 -15.14 14.49 15.12
C MET A 118 -15.42 15.80 14.38
N ILE A 119 -14.96 15.87 13.14
CA ILE A 119 -15.19 17.01 12.26
C ILE A 119 -16.63 16.91 11.72
N PRO A 120 -17.44 17.97 11.80
CA PRO A 120 -18.75 18.01 11.15
C PRO A 120 -18.63 17.60 9.66
N GLU A 121 -19.64 16.90 9.14
CA GLU A 121 -19.69 16.39 7.75
C GLU A 121 -18.74 15.23 7.40
N TYR A 122 -17.95 14.73 8.36
CA TYR A 122 -17.15 13.52 8.18
C TYR A 122 -17.76 12.32 8.91
N GLU A 123 -17.45 11.13 8.43
CA GLU A 123 -17.81 9.85 9.00
C GLU A 123 -16.60 8.94 9.07
N VAL A 124 -16.55 8.08 10.09
CA VAL A 124 -15.43 7.17 10.30
C VAL A 124 -15.48 6.03 9.29
N ILE A 125 -14.31 5.68 8.74
CA ILE A 125 -14.16 4.51 7.88
C ILE A 125 -13.23 3.46 8.49
N HIS A 126 -12.27 3.86 9.34
CA HIS A 126 -11.41 2.95 10.10
C HIS A 126 -11.09 3.51 11.48
N ILE A 127 -11.09 2.65 12.50
CA ILE A 127 -10.51 2.93 13.82
C ILE A 127 -9.40 1.91 14.04
N LEU A 128 -8.16 2.36 13.86
CA LEU A 128 -6.97 1.52 13.84
C LEU A 128 -6.21 1.70 15.16
N PRO A 129 -6.07 0.67 15.99
CA PRO A 129 -5.24 0.76 17.19
C PRO A 129 -3.77 0.90 16.80
N LEU A 130 -3.09 1.86 17.42
CA LEU A 130 -1.63 2.02 17.35
C LEU A 130 -0.95 1.11 18.38
N PHE A 131 -1.49 1.09 19.60
CA PHE A 131 -1.09 0.18 20.67
C PHE A 131 -2.15 0.14 21.76
N PHE A 132 -2.16 -0.92 22.55
CA PHE A 132 -2.92 -1.02 23.79
C PHE A 132 -2.00 -0.86 24.99
N LYS A 133 -2.59 -0.57 26.16
CA LYS A 133 -1.91 -0.73 27.45
C LYS A 133 -2.80 -1.47 28.42
N ILE A 134 -2.21 -2.37 29.20
CA ILE A 134 -2.84 -3.11 30.27
C ILE A 134 -2.09 -2.77 31.55
N ASP A 135 -2.76 -2.13 32.50
CA ASP A 135 -2.15 -1.66 33.76
C ASP A 135 -0.81 -0.93 33.54
N ASP A 136 -0.81 0.06 32.63
CA ASP A 136 0.35 0.87 32.21
C ASP A 136 1.45 0.16 31.39
N VAL A 137 1.32 -1.14 31.12
CA VAL A 137 2.24 -1.90 30.26
C VAL A 137 1.70 -1.97 28.84
N GLN A 138 2.51 -1.57 27.85
CA GLN A 138 2.12 -1.61 26.43
C GLN A 138 1.97 -3.06 25.93
N SER A 139 0.93 -3.32 25.14
CA SER A 139 0.69 -4.60 24.47
C SER A 139 0.14 -4.36 23.06
N ASP A 140 0.63 -5.12 22.09
CA ASP A 140 0.11 -5.09 20.71
C ASP A 140 -1.03 -6.13 20.52
N ALA A 141 -1.15 -7.09 21.43
CA ALA A 141 -2.14 -8.17 21.38
C ALA A 141 -2.81 -8.36 22.77
N PRO A 142 -3.80 -7.53 23.13
CA PRO A 142 -4.40 -7.52 24.46
C PRO A 142 -5.40 -8.66 24.70
N LEU A 143 -5.85 -9.35 23.64
CA LEU A 143 -6.86 -10.39 23.73
C LEU A 143 -6.38 -11.56 24.61
N HIS A 144 -7.26 -12.04 25.49
CA HIS A 144 -7.00 -13.11 26.45
C HIS A 144 -6.00 -12.76 27.57
N MET A 145 -5.51 -11.53 27.63
CA MET A 145 -4.69 -11.06 28.74
C MET A 145 -5.54 -10.71 29.96
N THR A 146 -4.88 -10.52 31.11
CA THR A 146 -5.50 -10.12 32.37
C THR A 146 -4.95 -8.78 32.85
N GLY A 147 -5.81 -7.89 33.30
CA GLY A 147 -5.47 -6.63 33.95
C GLY A 147 -6.71 -5.90 34.46
N SER A 148 -6.51 -4.82 35.21
CA SER A 148 -7.60 -4.04 35.82
C SER A 148 -8.06 -2.85 34.97
N ARG A 149 -7.17 -2.33 34.12
CA ARG A 149 -7.42 -1.22 33.20
C ARG A 149 -6.89 -1.54 31.81
N LEU A 150 -7.73 -1.36 30.80
CA LEU A 150 -7.37 -1.45 29.39
C LEU A 150 -7.44 -0.05 28.77
N GLU A 151 -6.35 0.34 28.10
CA GLU A 151 -6.25 1.60 27.36
C GLU A 151 -5.89 1.33 25.90
N VAL A 152 -6.25 2.25 25.02
CA VAL A 152 -5.89 2.20 23.61
C VAL A 152 -5.54 3.60 23.10
N SER A 153 -4.52 3.68 22.24
CA SER A 153 -4.29 4.81 21.36
C SER A 153 -4.66 4.42 19.94
N VAL A 154 -5.44 5.24 19.25
CA VAL A 154 -5.97 4.94 17.92
C VAL A 154 -5.64 6.03 16.91
N SER A 155 -5.50 5.61 15.67
CA SER A 155 -5.58 6.42 14.46
C SER A 155 -6.96 6.20 13.84
N ILE A 156 -7.73 7.27 13.66
CA ILE A 156 -9.09 7.23 13.14
C ILE A 156 -9.07 7.87 11.76
N ILE A 157 -9.37 7.07 10.74
CA ILE A 157 -9.51 7.55 9.37
C ILE A 157 -10.98 7.93 9.17
N ILE A 158 -11.21 9.18 8.80
CA ILE A 158 -12.53 9.73 8.52
C ILE A 158 -12.63 10.15 7.05
N ALA A 159 -13.81 10.07 6.46
CA ALA A 159 -14.11 10.47 5.09
C ALA A 159 -15.30 11.42 5.04
N ARG A 160 -15.37 12.28 4.02
CA ARG A 160 -16.53 13.16 3.82
C ARG A 160 -17.81 12.34 3.58
N LYS A 161 -18.87 12.62 4.35
CA LYS A 161 -20.17 11.94 4.23
C LYS A 161 -20.74 12.00 2.82
N SER A 162 -20.64 13.17 2.17
CA SER A 162 -21.13 13.34 0.79
C SER A 162 -20.45 12.40 -0.20
N THR A 163 -19.15 12.12 -0.02
CA THR A 163 -18.43 11.15 -0.85
C THR A 163 -18.95 9.74 -0.63
N LEU A 164 -19.13 9.31 0.63
CA LEU A 164 -19.64 7.98 0.95
C LEU A 164 -21.02 7.75 0.32
N VAL A 165 -21.92 8.72 0.50
CA VAL A 165 -23.27 8.68 -0.11
C VAL A 165 -23.20 8.66 -1.64
N ASN A 166 -22.28 9.40 -2.25
CA ASN A 166 -22.10 9.36 -3.70
C ASN A 166 -21.62 7.99 -4.18
N ILE A 167 -20.68 7.34 -3.48
CA ILE A 167 -20.23 5.99 -3.82
C ILE A 167 -21.40 5.01 -3.67
N GLU A 168 -22.13 5.05 -2.57
CA GLU A 168 -23.34 4.21 -2.38
C GLU A 168 -24.35 4.40 -3.52
N ASN A 169 -24.61 5.64 -3.93
CA ASN A 169 -25.49 5.94 -5.05
C ASN A 169 -24.95 5.41 -6.39
N ALA A 170 -23.63 5.43 -6.59
CA ALA A 170 -22.99 4.88 -7.79
C ALA A 170 -23.09 3.35 -7.87
N LEU A 171 -23.20 2.65 -6.74
CA LEU A 171 -23.36 1.20 -6.68
C LEU A 171 -24.80 0.74 -6.93
N LYS A 172 -25.82 1.58 -6.62
CA LYS A 172 -27.25 1.23 -6.76
C LYS A 172 -27.66 0.67 -8.13
N PRO A 173 -27.20 1.20 -9.29
CA PRO A 173 -27.54 0.65 -10.61
C PRO A 173 -27.06 -0.79 -10.86
N SER A 174 -26.10 -1.25 -10.04
CA SER A 174 -25.57 -2.62 -10.02
C SER A 174 -26.30 -3.52 -9.01
N GLY A 175 -27.25 -2.99 -8.24
CA GLY A 175 -27.98 -3.73 -7.21
C GLY A 175 -27.14 -4.06 -5.98
N LEU A 176 -26.08 -3.28 -5.72
CA LEU A 176 -25.13 -3.52 -4.64
C LEU A 176 -25.30 -2.51 -3.50
N GLU A 177 -25.12 -3.00 -2.28
CA GLU A 177 -24.90 -2.19 -1.08
C GLU A 177 -23.41 -2.15 -0.73
N VAL A 178 -22.98 -1.12 0.01
CA VAL A 178 -21.60 -1.07 0.52
C VAL A 178 -21.54 -1.83 1.84
N GLU A 179 -20.80 -2.94 1.83
CA GLU A 179 -20.46 -3.72 3.02
C GLU A 179 -19.46 -2.97 3.88
N ASN A 180 -18.36 -2.51 3.26
CA ASN A 180 -17.31 -1.78 3.93
C ASN A 180 -16.60 -0.79 2.99
N PHE A 181 -16.16 0.33 3.55
CA PHE A 181 -15.25 1.27 2.90
C PHE A 181 -13.81 1.03 3.38
N VAL A 182 -12.85 0.97 2.44
CA VAL A 182 -11.43 0.77 2.75
C VAL A 182 -10.61 1.88 2.13
N LEU A 183 -9.73 2.53 2.90
CA LEU A 183 -8.85 3.56 2.35
C LEU A 183 -7.91 2.91 1.30
N SER A 184 -7.80 3.46 0.10
CA SER A 184 -6.97 2.90 -0.97
C SER A 184 -5.51 2.69 -0.54
N GLY A 185 -4.88 3.71 0.06
CA GLY A 185 -3.52 3.59 0.59
C GLY A 185 -3.36 2.53 1.69
N TYR A 186 -4.38 2.35 2.55
CA TYR A 186 -4.41 1.27 3.53
C TYR A 186 -4.50 -0.10 2.85
N ALA A 187 -5.37 -0.27 1.85
CA ALA A 187 -5.44 -1.51 1.07
C ALA A 187 -4.09 -1.82 0.39
N SER A 188 -3.48 -0.85 -0.30
CA SER A 188 -2.17 -1.03 -0.94
C SER A 188 -1.07 -1.42 0.06
N SER A 189 -1.11 -0.89 1.29
CA SER A 189 -0.16 -1.28 2.34
C SER A 189 -0.38 -2.70 2.87
N ILE A 190 -1.62 -3.19 2.89
CA ILE A 190 -1.96 -4.55 3.32
C ILE A 190 -1.25 -5.57 2.43
N SER A 191 -1.26 -5.33 1.12
CA SER A 191 -0.72 -6.26 0.12
C SER A 191 0.78 -6.14 -0.14
N THR A 192 1.42 -5.01 0.23
CA THR A 192 2.82 -4.74 -0.15
C THR A 192 3.82 -4.71 1.00
N LEU A 193 3.37 -4.41 2.22
CA LEU A 193 4.26 -4.33 3.38
C LEU A 193 4.34 -5.64 4.14
N ASN A 194 5.56 -6.00 4.54
CA ASN A 194 5.78 -7.09 5.49
C ASN A 194 5.57 -6.62 6.96
N LYS A 195 5.63 -7.56 7.91
CA LYS A 195 5.39 -7.29 9.33
C LYS A 195 6.41 -6.30 9.92
N ASP A 196 7.69 -6.45 9.59
CA ASP A 196 8.75 -5.59 10.11
C ASP A 196 8.60 -4.14 9.61
N GLU A 197 8.23 -3.96 8.35
CA GLU A 197 7.98 -2.65 7.75
C GLU A 197 6.80 -1.94 8.42
N LYS A 198 5.72 -2.69 8.69
CA LYS A 198 4.56 -2.17 9.44
C LYS A 198 4.95 -1.79 10.87
N THR A 199 5.80 -2.58 11.53
CA THR A 199 6.22 -2.37 12.93
C THR A 199 7.21 -1.20 13.07
N PHE A 200 8.33 -1.24 12.33
CA PHE A 200 9.39 -0.23 12.44
C PHE A 200 9.00 1.10 11.78
N GLY A 201 8.10 1.05 10.81
CA GLY A 201 7.45 2.19 10.18
C GLY A 201 7.97 2.44 8.77
N ALA A 202 7.07 2.36 7.81
CA ALA A 202 7.33 2.51 6.39
C ALA A 202 6.31 3.48 5.76
N LEU A 203 6.78 4.31 4.83
CA LEU A 203 5.91 5.16 4.02
C LEU A 203 5.64 4.48 2.68
N ILE A 204 4.38 4.14 2.42
CA ILE A 204 3.95 3.64 1.12
C ILE A 204 3.58 4.83 0.24
N LEU A 205 4.12 4.85 -0.97
CA LEU A 205 3.72 5.74 -2.06
C LEU A 205 3.03 4.90 -3.14
N ASP A 206 1.69 4.91 -3.15
CA ASP A 206 0.91 4.28 -4.20
C ASP A 206 0.76 5.25 -5.37
N MET A 207 1.56 5.02 -6.42
CA MET A 207 1.72 5.93 -7.53
C MET A 207 0.81 5.56 -8.71
N GLY A 208 -0.37 6.17 -8.74
CA GLY A 208 -1.42 5.92 -9.72
C GLY A 208 -1.37 6.80 -10.97
N ALA A 209 -2.51 6.87 -11.68
CA ALA A 209 -2.64 7.67 -12.90
C ALA A 209 -2.83 9.16 -12.60
N SER A 210 -3.80 9.53 -11.76
CA SER A 210 -4.11 10.94 -11.47
C SER A 210 -3.65 11.41 -10.09
N SER A 211 -3.19 10.50 -9.23
CA SER A 211 -2.78 10.81 -7.86
C SER A 211 -1.71 9.84 -7.36
N ILE A 212 -0.98 10.28 -6.34
CA ILE A 212 -0.11 9.46 -5.51
C ILE A 212 -0.65 9.51 -4.09
N ASN A 213 -0.96 8.35 -3.53
CA ASN A 213 -1.41 8.23 -2.13
C ASN A 213 -0.20 7.95 -1.24
N MET A 214 -0.15 8.62 -0.09
CA MET A 214 0.85 8.44 0.96
C MET A 214 0.19 7.78 2.16
N THR A 215 0.74 6.66 2.61
CA THR A 215 0.28 6.00 3.84
C THR A 215 1.49 5.64 4.67
N LEU A 216 1.55 6.14 5.90
CA LEU A 216 2.63 5.86 6.83
C LEU A 216 2.17 4.83 7.87
N TYR A 217 2.90 3.72 7.93
CA TYR A 217 2.81 2.78 9.05
C TYR A 217 3.76 3.15 10.16
N SER A 218 3.38 2.83 11.39
CA SER A 218 4.25 2.78 12.55
C SER A 218 3.58 1.94 13.62
N GLN A 219 4.33 1.10 14.34
CA GLN A 219 3.77 0.23 15.40
C GLN A 219 2.66 -0.69 14.88
N GLY A 220 2.83 -1.23 13.67
CA GLY A 220 1.91 -2.21 13.10
C GLY A 220 0.62 -1.63 12.52
N SER A 221 0.45 -0.30 12.54
CA SER A 221 -0.82 0.37 12.21
C SER A 221 -0.60 1.65 11.41
N VAL A 222 -1.65 2.10 10.70
CA VAL A 222 -1.60 3.33 9.90
C VAL A 222 -1.58 4.53 10.84
N LEU A 223 -0.47 5.28 10.82
CA LEU A 223 -0.29 6.48 11.61
C LEU A 223 -0.75 7.74 10.90
N PHE A 224 -0.61 7.79 9.57
CA PHE A 224 -0.87 8.97 8.75
C PHE A 224 -1.24 8.59 7.33
N ASN A 225 -2.12 9.38 6.72
CA ASN A 225 -2.45 9.28 5.31
C ASN A 225 -2.61 10.69 4.70
N ASP A 226 -2.20 10.84 3.45
CA ASP A 226 -2.37 12.06 2.65
C ASP A 226 -2.21 11.70 1.16
N PHE A 227 -2.36 12.67 0.27
CA PHE A 227 -2.20 12.45 -1.16
C PHE A 227 -1.66 13.68 -1.89
N ILE A 228 -1.21 13.47 -3.12
CA ILE A 228 -1.03 14.55 -4.10
C ILE A 228 -1.82 14.24 -5.37
N ALA A 229 -2.39 15.28 -5.97
CA ALA A 229 -3.17 15.21 -7.20
C ALA A 229 -2.27 15.22 -8.47
N LEU A 230 -1.20 14.43 -8.43
CA LEU A 230 -0.23 14.22 -9.50
C LEU A 230 0.03 12.72 -9.64
N GLY A 231 0.17 12.23 -10.88
CA GLY A 231 0.42 10.83 -11.18
C GLY A 231 0.87 10.66 -12.63
N SER A 232 0.91 9.41 -13.12
CA SER A 232 1.47 9.11 -14.44
C SER A 232 0.70 9.71 -15.64
N GLU A 233 -0.53 10.19 -15.47
CA GLU A 233 -1.26 10.93 -16.51
C GLU A 233 -0.54 12.24 -16.88
N TYR A 234 0.18 12.85 -15.95
CA TYR A 234 0.96 14.05 -16.25
C TYR A 234 2.14 13.76 -17.17
N ILE A 235 2.73 12.56 -17.09
CA ILE A 235 3.73 12.10 -18.05
C ILE A 235 3.10 12.00 -19.44
N THR A 236 1.90 11.41 -19.53
CA THR A 236 1.13 11.30 -20.77
C THR A 236 0.81 12.67 -21.37
N ASN A 237 0.42 13.64 -20.53
CA ASN A 237 0.14 15.00 -20.97
C ASN A 237 1.39 15.70 -21.51
N ASP A 238 2.53 15.55 -20.85
CA ASP A 238 3.78 16.17 -21.28
C ASP A 238 4.29 15.58 -22.60
N ILE A 239 4.20 14.25 -22.77
CA ILE A 239 4.49 13.58 -24.05
C ILE A 239 3.55 14.11 -25.14
N SER A 240 2.24 14.19 -24.86
CA SER A 240 1.24 14.67 -25.82
C SER A 240 1.56 16.10 -26.27
N GLN A 241 1.87 17.00 -25.33
CA GLN A 241 2.17 18.40 -25.62
C GLN A 241 3.50 18.56 -26.34
N THR A 242 4.55 17.86 -25.89
CA THR A 242 5.91 18.01 -26.44
C THR A 242 6.00 17.49 -27.88
N PHE A 243 5.33 16.38 -28.18
CA PHE A 243 5.39 15.75 -29.50
C PHE A 243 4.17 16.04 -30.38
N ASN A 244 3.26 16.90 -29.92
CA ASN A 244 2.02 17.25 -30.61
C ASN A 244 1.26 15.99 -31.09
N THR A 245 1.05 15.03 -30.19
CA THR A 245 0.40 13.74 -30.47
C THR A 245 -0.85 13.58 -29.59
N PRO A 246 -1.93 12.94 -30.06
CA PRO A 246 -3.11 12.63 -29.24
C PRO A 246 -2.78 11.92 -27.93
N LYS A 247 -3.52 12.20 -26.85
CA LYS A 247 -3.31 11.59 -25.52
C LYS A 247 -3.31 10.06 -25.55
N ILE A 248 -4.15 9.45 -26.38
CA ILE A 248 -4.21 8.00 -26.54
C ILE A 248 -2.87 7.45 -27.05
N ALA A 249 -2.29 8.09 -28.07
CA ALA A 249 -0.98 7.73 -28.58
C ALA A 249 0.13 8.05 -27.56
N ALA A 250 0.04 9.17 -26.84
CA ALA A 250 0.99 9.50 -25.78
C ALA A 250 1.00 8.46 -24.65
N GLU A 251 -0.17 7.93 -24.27
CA GLU A 251 -0.30 6.87 -23.27
C GLU A 251 0.35 5.58 -23.76
N MET A 252 0.16 5.23 -25.04
CA MET A 252 0.84 4.08 -25.66
C MET A 252 2.36 4.27 -25.66
N ILE A 253 2.84 5.46 -26.02
CA ILE A 253 4.27 5.80 -25.99
C ILE A 253 4.82 5.65 -24.58
N LYS A 254 4.12 6.18 -23.56
CA LYS A 254 4.51 6.04 -22.15
C LYS A 254 4.66 4.57 -21.77
N ASN A 255 3.63 3.77 -22.04
CA ASN A 255 3.60 2.37 -21.62
C ASN A 255 4.63 1.48 -22.36
N GLN A 256 5.01 1.84 -23.60
CA GLN A 256 5.93 1.04 -24.41
C GLN A 256 7.40 1.50 -24.34
N TYR A 257 7.64 2.80 -24.18
CA TYR A 257 8.96 3.39 -24.41
C TYR A 257 9.45 4.32 -23.30
N ALA A 258 8.62 4.68 -22.32
CA ALA A 258 9.08 5.53 -21.24
C ALA A 258 10.11 4.79 -20.37
N THR A 259 11.19 5.48 -20.05
CA THR A 259 12.26 5.02 -19.18
C THR A 259 12.84 6.23 -18.46
N LEU A 260 13.35 6.03 -17.25
CA LEU A 260 14.17 7.01 -16.53
C LEU A 260 15.66 6.68 -16.65
N ILE A 261 15.99 5.48 -17.12
CA ILE A 261 17.37 5.02 -17.33
C ILE A 261 17.97 5.84 -18.49
N PRO A 262 19.08 6.56 -18.27
CA PRO A 262 19.75 7.28 -19.34
C PRO A 262 20.27 6.32 -20.42
N PHE A 263 20.08 6.68 -21.69
CA PHE A 263 20.69 5.95 -22.80
C PHE A 263 22.20 6.16 -22.80
N LYS A 264 22.95 5.10 -23.07
CA LYS A 264 24.39 5.16 -23.33
C LYS A 264 24.65 5.44 -24.81
N GLU A 265 25.84 5.94 -25.13
CA GLU A 265 26.22 6.24 -26.52
C GLU A 265 26.14 5.03 -27.45
N ASP A 266 26.36 3.82 -26.92
CA ASP A 266 26.30 2.55 -27.64
C ASP A 266 24.93 1.83 -27.57
N ASP A 267 23.92 2.45 -26.93
CA ASP A 267 22.60 1.84 -26.79
C ASP A 267 21.85 1.82 -28.15
N PRO A 268 21.48 0.64 -28.68
CA PRO A 268 20.73 0.53 -29.94
C PRO A 268 19.39 1.26 -29.93
N LEU A 269 18.82 1.51 -28.75
CA LEU A 269 17.55 2.21 -28.59
C LEU A 269 17.68 3.75 -28.66
N LEU A 270 18.90 4.30 -28.48
CA LEU A 270 19.14 5.75 -28.44
C LEU A 270 18.55 6.46 -29.68
N TYR A 271 18.84 5.92 -30.86
CA TYR A 271 18.36 6.48 -32.14
C TYR A 271 17.15 5.75 -32.73
N LYS A 272 16.51 4.86 -31.96
CA LYS A 272 15.31 4.17 -32.43
C LYS A 272 14.22 5.20 -32.69
N ARG A 273 13.72 5.21 -33.93
CA ARG A 273 12.62 6.07 -34.37
C ARG A 273 11.29 5.34 -34.24
N ILE A 274 10.28 6.06 -33.77
CA ILE A 274 8.89 5.62 -33.75
C ILE A 274 8.03 6.62 -34.51
N LYS A 275 6.98 6.12 -35.18
CA LYS A 275 5.98 6.95 -35.84
C LYS A 275 4.87 7.28 -34.85
N VAL A 276 4.54 8.56 -34.74
CA VAL A 276 3.52 9.06 -33.83
C VAL A 276 2.51 9.90 -34.61
N PRO A 277 1.18 9.71 -34.41
CA PRO A 277 0.16 10.48 -35.11
C PRO A 277 0.21 11.95 -34.70
N ILE A 278 -0.17 12.85 -35.62
CA ILE A 278 -0.21 14.28 -35.36
C ILE A 278 -1.55 14.66 -34.75
N LEU A 279 -1.53 15.43 -33.67
CA LEU A 279 -2.74 15.95 -33.03
C LEU A 279 -3.51 16.85 -34.02
N GLY A 280 -4.78 16.53 -34.26
CA GLY A 280 -5.64 17.23 -35.21
C GLY A 280 -5.54 16.75 -36.66
N ASN A 281 -4.58 15.87 -36.99
CA ASN A 281 -4.51 15.16 -38.27
C ASN A 281 -3.89 13.77 -38.07
N GLU A 282 -4.67 12.85 -37.49
CA GLU A 282 -4.20 11.51 -37.11
C GLU A 282 -3.88 10.60 -38.32
N SER A 283 -4.22 11.03 -39.53
CA SER A 283 -3.83 10.35 -40.77
C SER A 283 -2.35 10.56 -41.14
N GLU A 284 -1.73 11.60 -40.58
CA GLU A 284 -0.32 11.90 -40.74
C GLU A 284 0.47 11.52 -39.48
N THR A 285 1.74 11.19 -39.69
CA THR A 285 2.64 10.79 -38.60
C THR A 285 3.95 11.57 -38.63
N ASN A 286 4.46 11.93 -37.46
CA ASN A 286 5.82 12.39 -37.26
C ASN A 286 6.72 11.24 -36.81
N GLU A 287 8.02 11.34 -37.10
CA GLU A 287 9.03 10.46 -36.51
C GLU A 287 9.67 11.13 -35.29
N ILE A 288 9.69 10.43 -34.16
CA ILE A 288 10.40 10.85 -32.95
C ILE A 288 11.38 9.76 -32.52
N THR A 289 12.52 10.15 -31.99
CA THR A 289 13.53 9.26 -31.44
C THR A 289 13.32 9.05 -29.93
N LEU A 290 13.66 7.88 -29.41
CA LEU A 290 13.43 7.54 -27.99
C LEU A 290 14.25 8.43 -27.03
N ASP A 291 15.44 8.87 -27.44
CA ASP A 291 16.27 9.83 -26.69
C ASP A 291 15.59 11.17 -26.43
N ARG A 292 14.60 11.56 -27.23
CA ARG A 292 13.81 12.78 -27.01
C ARG A 292 12.70 12.57 -25.99
N ILE A 293 12.20 11.34 -25.83
CA ILE A 293 11.09 11.01 -24.91
C ILE A 293 11.61 10.93 -23.48
N GLN A 294 12.78 10.32 -23.28
CA GLN A 294 13.35 10.10 -21.95
C GLN A 294 13.48 11.39 -21.11
N PRO A 295 13.99 12.53 -21.63
CA PRO A 295 14.12 13.76 -20.85
C PRO A 295 12.77 14.33 -20.41
N VAL A 296 11.74 14.22 -21.25
CA VAL A 296 10.36 14.67 -20.94
C VAL A 296 9.80 13.85 -19.78
N VAL A 297 9.96 12.53 -19.85
CA VAL A 297 9.52 11.62 -18.78
C VAL A 297 10.33 11.90 -17.50
N HIS A 298 11.64 11.99 -17.61
CA HIS A 298 12.54 12.21 -16.47
C HIS A 298 12.19 13.48 -15.70
N ALA A 299 12.08 14.62 -16.40
CA ALA A 299 11.74 15.90 -15.77
C ALA A 299 10.41 15.83 -15.01
N ARG A 300 9.38 15.21 -15.60
CA ARG A 300 8.07 15.09 -14.94
C ARG A 300 8.11 14.18 -13.72
N VAL A 301 8.81 13.05 -13.79
CA VAL A 301 8.88 12.12 -12.64
C VAL A 301 9.71 12.71 -11.51
N GLU A 302 10.82 13.36 -11.82
CA GLU A 302 11.65 14.09 -10.85
C GLU A 302 10.82 15.15 -10.12
N GLU A 303 10.11 16.01 -10.86
CA GLU A 303 9.21 17.02 -10.28
C GLU A 303 8.16 16.38 -9.36
N THR A 304 7.53 15.29 -9.82
CA THR A 304 6.49 14.58 -9.06
C THR A 304 7.03 14.03 -7.74
N LEU A 305 8.22 13.41 -7.76
CA LEU A 305 8.87 12.87 -6.58
C LEU A 305 9.32 13.97 -5.60
N ILE A 306 9.83 15.11 -6.09
CA ILE A 306 10.18 16.27 -5.27
C ILE A 306 8.94 16.84 -4.58
N ILE A 307 7.83 17.01 -5.32
CA ILE A 307 6.56 17.49 -4.75
C ILE A 307 6.04 16.51 -3.69
N THR A 308 6.17 15.21 -3.95
CA THR A 308 5.76 14.16 -3.01
C THR A 308 6.60 14.23 -1.72
N LEU A 309 7.93 14.36 -1.83
CA LEU A 309 8.81 14.53 -0.68
C LEU A 309 8.40 15.75 0.14
N ASN A 310 8.31 16.91 -0.51
CA ASN A 310 7.98 18.16 0.17
C ASN A 310 6.63 18.09 0.89
N LYS A 311 5.64 17.44 0.26
CA LYS A 311 4.33 17.20 0.87
C LYS A 311 4.43 16.29 2.10
N PHE A 312 5.23 15.24 2.05
CA PHE A 312 5.46 14.35 3.19
C PHE A 312 6.20 15.06 4.33
N LEU A 313 7.24 15.85 4.03
CA LEU A 313 8.03 16.57 5.05
C LEU A 313 7.18 17.58 5.86
N GLN A 314 6.10 18.12 5.27
CA GLN A 314 5.15 18.97 6.00
C GLN A 314 4.41 18.26 7.13
N SER A 315 4.42 16.91 7.16
CA SER A 315 3.83 16.14 8.24
C SER A 315 4.72 16.08 9.49
N GLU A 316 6.02 16.37 9.37
CA GLU A 316 7.02 16.24 10.44
C GLU A 316 7.13 14.80 11.02
N LEU A 317 6.81 13.79 10.19
CA LEU A 317 6.80 12.38 10.57
C LEU A 317 7.99 11.58 10.02
N GLU A 318 9.03 12.23 9.52
CA GLU A 318 10.20 11.57 8.93
C GLU A 318 10.87 10.61 9.92
N SER A 319 10.92 11.00 11.19
CA SER A 319 11.48 10.20 12.28
C SER A 319 10.76 8.86 12.52
N LYS A 320 9.57 8.68 11.94
CA LYS A 320 8.77 7.46 12.02
C LYS A 320 9.03 6.50 10.85
N VAL A 321 9.71 6.93 9.79
CA VAL A 321 9.98 6.12 8.59
C VAL A 321 11.30 5.36 8.74
N LYS A 322 11.36 4.40 9.67
CA LYS A 322 12.61 3.66 9.96
C LYS A 322 12.90 2.53 8.97
N ALA A 323 11.86 1.93 8.40
CA ALA A 323 11.99 0.86 7.40
C ALA A 323 12.10 1.40 5.96
N GLY A 324 11.96 2.72 5.75
CA GLY A 324 12.10 3.37 4.46
C GLY A 324 10.78 3.59 3.70
N ILE A 325 10.92 3.86 2.41
CA ILE A 325 9.84 4.19 1.49
C ILE A 325 9.59 3.00 0.54
N VAL A 326 8.33 2.65 0.36
CA VAL A 326 7.89 1.58 -0.55
C VAL A 326 7.06 2.18 -1.68
N LEU A 327 7.55 2.07 -2.91
CA LEU A 327 6.84 2.53 -4.10
C LEU A 327 5.94 1.43 -4.64
N THR A 328 4.69 1.74 -4.94
CA THR A 328 3.75 0.82 -5.59
C THR A 328 2.84 1.56 -6.58
N GLY A 329 1.80 0.90 -7.10
CA GLY A 329 0.90 1.44 -8.11
C GLY A 329 1.48 1.34 -9.53
N GLY A 330 0.68 1.71 -10.53
CA GLY A 330 1.07 1.55 -11.94
C GLY A 330 2.31 2.33 -12.36
N MET A 331 2.56 3.51 -11.77
CA MET A 331 3.72 4.34 -12.10
C MET A 331 5.03 3.77 -11.53
N SER A 332 4.98 2.97 -10.45
CA SER A 332 6.16 2.30 -9.90
C SER A 332 6.82 1.30 -10.85
N LYS A 333 6.13 0.94 -11.94
CA LYS A 333 6.64 0.05 -13.00
C LYS A 333 7.58 0.75 -13.98
N LEU A 334 7.70 2.08 -13.91
CA LEU A 334 8.54 2.83 -14.84
C LEU A 334 10.02 2.48 -14.61
N PRO A 335 10.76 2.01 -15.65
CA PRO A 335 12.15 1.63 -15.48
C PRO A 335 13.01 2.78 -14.95
N GLY A 336 13.83 2.54 -13.94
CA GLY A 336 14.68 3.56 -13.31
C GLY A 336 14.02 4.38 -12.19
N ILE A 337 12.75 4.13 -11.85
CA ILE A 337 12.04 4.95 -10.85
C ILE A 337 12.57 4.77 -9.45
N LYS A 338 13.02 3.57 -9.09
CA LYS A 338 13.65 3.30 -7.80
C LYS A 338 14.92 4.14 -7.65
N GLU A 339 15.78 4.11 -8.65
CA GLU A 339 17.07 4.80 -8.64
C GLU A 339 16.89 6.32 -8.56
N LEU A 340 15.95 6.88 -9.33
CA LEU A 340 15.62 8.30 -9.24
C LEU A 340 15.02 8.66 -7.88
N ALA A 341 14.14 7.81 -7.34
CA ALA A 341 13.58 8.01 -6.01
C ALA A 341 14.64 7.94 -4.91
N GLU A 342 15.62 7.04 -4.97
CA GLU A 342 16.76 7.00 -4.03
C GLU A 342 17.58 8.29 -4.06
N GLN A 343 17.73 8.90 -5.25
CA GLN A 343 18.42 10.18 -5.40
C GLN A 343 17.65 11.36 -4.79
N ILE A 344 16.32 11.34 -4.84
CA ILE A 344 15.47 12.42 -4.32
C ILE A 344 15.24 12.23 -2.82
N PHE A 345 14.94 11.02 -2.38
CA PHE A 345 14.64 10.65 -1.01
C PHE A 345 15.89 10.23 -0.22
N LYS A 346 17.01 10.98 -0.34
CA LYS A 346 18.36 10.59 0.14
C LYS A 346 18.47 10.14 1.61
N ASN A 347 17.50 10.50 2.45
CA ASN A 347 17.47 10.15 3.87
C ASN A 347 16.70 8.84 4.16
N PHE A 348 16.16 8.19 3.14
CA PHE A 348 15.34 7.00 3.27
C PHE A 348 15.82 5.91 2.32
N ASN A 349 15.78 4.66 2.77
CA ASN A 349 15.89 3.53 1.86
C ASN A 349 14.63 3.47 0.99
N VAL A 350 14.77 3.22 -0.30
CA VAL A 350 13.63 3.12 -1.22
C VAL A 350 13.61 1.73 -1.84
N LYS A 351 12.43 1.12 -1.90
CA LYS A 351 12.21 -0.13 -2.63
C LYS A 351 10.94 -0.08 -3.46
N ILE A 352 10.86 -0.97 -4.45
CA ILE A 352 9.60 -1.29 -5.11
C ILE A 352 8.85 -2.31 -4.25
N GLY A 353 7.56 -2.08 -4.03
CA GLY A 353 6.68 -3.00 -3.33
C GLY A 353 6.58 -4.33 -4.06
N ILE A 354 6.39 -5.40 -3.28
CA ILE A 354 6.09 -6.73 -3.81
C ILE A 354 4.68 -7.04 -3.36
N VAL A 355 3.75 -7.08 -4.30
CA VAL A 355 2.35 -7.40 -4.01
C VAL A 355 2.25 -8.87 -3.62
N GLN A 356 1.51 -9.16 -2.55
CA GLN A 356 1.24 -10.53 -2.13
C GLN A 356 0.56 -11.30 -3.27
N ASN A 357 1.20 -12.40 -3.67
CA ASN A 357 0.74 -13.20 -4.80
C ASN A 357 -0.56 -13.93 -4.47
N ILE A 358 -1.63 -13.59 -5.18
CA ILE A 358 -2.84 -14.43 -5.27
C ILE A 358 -2.73 -15.21 -6.57
N GLN A 359 -2.49 -16.53 -6.47
CA GLN A 359 -2.33 -17.36 -7.65
C GLN A 359 -3.60 -17.34 -8.50
N ASN A 360 -3.45 -17.00 -9.78
CA ASN A 360 -4.53 -16.97 -10.74
C ASN A 360 -4.01 -17.21 -12.17
N GLU A 361 -4.79 -17.91 -12.99
CA GLU A 361 -4.39 -18.25 -14.37
C GLU A 361 -4.55 -17.08 -15.36
N TYR A 362 -5.39 -16.09 -15.04
CA TYR A 362 -5.83 -15.06 -15.99
C TYR A 362 -5.34 -13.66 -15.63
N ILE A 363 -5.17 -13.37 -14.33
CA ILE A 363 -4.75 -12.07 -13.82
C ILE A 363 -3.43 -12.25 -13.05
N ASP A 364 -2.41 -11.47 -13.45
CA ASP A 364 -1.20 -11.35 -12.66
C ASP A 364 -1.42 -10.37 -11.51
N PHE A 365 -1.67 -10.91 -10.32
CA PHE A 365 -1.84 -10.13 -9.09
C PHE A 365 -0.50 -9.65 -8.49
N ASN A 366 0.66 -10.07 -9.04
CA ASN A 366 1.96 -9.55 -8.61
C ASN A 366 2.27 -8.17 -9.21
N ASP A 367 1.49 -7.72 -10.19
CA ASP A 367 1.63 -6.39 -10.78
C ASP A 367 1.33 -5.30 -9.74
N ASN A 368 2.26 -4.37 -9.52
CA ASN A 368 2.09 -3.28 -8.55
C ASN A 368 0.86 -2.39 -8.82
N SER A 369 0.34 -2.35 -10.05
CA SER A 369 -0.95 -1.70 -10.35
C SER A 369 -2.17 -2.37 -9.70
N LYS A 370 -2.00 -3.58 -9.15
CA LYS A 370 -3.04 -4.36 -8.47
C LYS A 370 -2.90 -4.35 -6.94
N SER A 371 -1.99 -3.56 -6.39
CA SER A 371 -1.77 -3.47 -4.94
C SER A 371 -3.05 -3.16 -4.15
N THR A 372 -3.82 -2.16 -4.59
CA THR A 372 -5.08 -1.79 -3.93
C THR A 372 -6.09 -2.93 -3.97
N ILE A 373 -6.36 -3.49 -5.15
CA ILE A 373 -7.37 -4.55 -5.29
C ILE A 373 -6.96 -5.84 -4.54
N VAL A 374 -5.68 -6.23 -4.55
CA VAL A 374 -5.19 -7.34 -3.72
C VAL A 374 -5.37 -7.03 -2.25
N GLY A 375 -5.04 -5.81 -1.83
CA GLY A 375 -5.25 -5.33 -0.47
C GLY A 375 -6.70 -5.41 -0.02
N LEU A 376 -7.64 -5.01 -0.89
CA LEU A 376 -9.07 -5.12 -0.64
C LEU A 376 -9.51 -6.57 -0.48
N ILE A 377 -9.01 -7.49 -1.32
CA ILE A 377 -9.32 -8.93 -1.21
C ILE A 377 -8.87 -9.45 0.16
N LEU A 378 -7.62 -9.17 0.53
CA LEU A 378 -7.03 -9.59 1.80
C LEU A 378 -7.79 -9.01 3.00
N TYR A 379 -8.20 -7.75 2.91
CA TYR A 379 -9.05 -7.08 3.90
C TYR A 379 -10.43 -7.75 3.97
N ALA A 380 -11.16 -7.88 2.87
CA ALA A 380 -12.52 -8.41 2.86
C ALA A 380 -12.59 -9.87 3.34
N LEU A 381 -11.58 -10.69 3.00
CA LEU A 381 -11.46 -12.08 3.47
C LEU A 381 -10.88 -12.20 4.89
N ASN A 382 -10.65 -11.07 5.56
CA ASN A 382 -10.15 -10.98 6.93
C ASN A 382 -8.88 -11.83 7.16
N THR A 383 -7.93 -11.74 6.23
CA THR A 383 -6.71 -12.55 6.25
C THR A 383 -5.65 -12.04 7.24
N ASN A 384 -5.75 -10.78 7.66
CA ASN A 384 -4.82 -10.17 8.61
C ASN A 384 -5.43 -10.06 10.00
N ASN A 385 -4.61 -10.30 11.03
CA ASN A 385 -4.98 -9.99 12.41
C ASN A 385 -4.98 -8.47 12.57
N SER A 386 -6.16 -7.87 12.65
CA SER A 386 -6.35 -6.49 13.08
C SER A 386 -7.23 -6.48 14.34
N TYR A 387 -7.07 -5.44 15.17
CA TYR A 387 -7.97 -5.11 16.27
C TYR A 387 -8.77 -3.85 15.92
N GLU A 388 -9.16 -3.71 14.65
CA GLU A 388 -9.78 -2.48 14.12
C GLU A 388 -11.30 -2.52 14.22
N LEU A 389 -11.92 -1.33 14.31
CA LEU A 389 -13.32 -1.18 13.95
C LEU A 389 -13.41 -0.70 12.51
N ASP A 390 -14.22 -1.39 11.71
CA ASP A 390 -14.43 -1.06 10.31
C ASP A 390 -15.41 0.10 10.10
N SER A 391 -15.75 0.36 8.83
CA SER A 391 -16.67 1.45 8.47
C SER A 391 -18.10 1.24 9.00
N LYS A 392 -18.48 0.00 9.38
CA LYS A 392 -19.73 -0.33 10.06
C LYS A 392 -19.55 -0.46 11.58
N LYS A 393 -18.37 -0.07 12.09
CA LYS A 393 -17.94 -0.13 13.49
C LYS A 393 -18.01 -1.54 14.07
N GLN A 394 -17.89 -2.55 13.20
CA GLN A 394 -17.77 -3.93 13.63
C GLN A 394 -16.30 -4.22 13.93
N LEU A 395 -16.08 -4.89 15.06
CA LEU A 395 -14.75 -5.32 15.44
C LEU A 395 -14.31 -6.42 14.47
N ARG A 396 -13.19 -6.18 13.81
CA ARG A 396 -12.53 -7.17 12.98
C ARG A 396 -11.48 -7.84 13.85
N LEU A 397 -11.53 -9.17 13.92
CA LEU A 397 -10.55 -10.03 14.55
C LEU A 397 -10.29 -11.19 13.60
N ASN A 398 -9.04 -11.46 13.25
CA ASN A 398 -8.67 -12.74 12.67
C ASN A 398 -8.04 -13.58 13.79
N ILE A 399 -8.69 -14.70 14.13
CA ILE A 399 -8.23 -15.61 15.17
C ILE A 399 -7.59 -16.82 14.46
N ASN A 400 -6.46 -16.58 13.80
CA ASN A 400 -5.57 -17.65 13.35
C ASN A 400 -4.28 -17.64 14.20
N ILE A 401 -4.43 -17.58 15.53
CA ILE A 401 -3.28 -17.75 16.44
C ILE A 401 -2.71 -19.18 16.35
N ALA A 402 -3.49 -20.15 15.86
CA ALA A 402 -3.04 -21.53 15.72
C ALA A 402 -1.95 -21.75 14.66
N ASP A 403 -1.83 -20.87 13.65
CA ASP A 403 -0.86 -21.04 12.57
C ASP A 403 0.48 -20.34 12.89
N ASP A 404 0.45 -19.16 13.52
CA ASP A 404 1.67 -18.45 14.00
C ASP A 404 2.41 -19.23 15.12
N VAL A 405 1.70 -20.09 15.86
CA VAL A 405 2.31 -20.98 16.87
C VAL A 405 2.94 -22.21 16.23
N LYS A 406 2.45 -22.69 15.08
CA LYS A 406 3.04 -23.86 14.40
C LYS A 406 4.37 -23.55 13.72
N GLU A 407 4.54 -22.36 13.15
CA GLU A 407 5.84 -21.97 12.58
C GLU A 407 6.93 -21.79 13.65
N ASN A 408 6.56 -21.48 14.90
CA ASN A 408 7.50 -21.29 16.01
C ASN A 408 7.75 -22.55 16.86
N ILE A 409 7.11 -23.69 16.57
CA ILE A 409 7.32 -24.96 17.30
C ILE A 409 8.11 -26.01 16.48
N THR A 410 8.46 -25.73 15.22
CA THR A 410 9.28 -26.67 14.44
C THR A 410 10.78 -26.48 14.72
N TYR A 411 11.22 -26.79 15.94
CA TYR A 411 12.60 -27.16 16.23
C TYR A 411 12.65 -28.21 17.35
N ASN A 412 13.34 -29.31 17.03
CA ASN A 412 13.72 -30.47 17.84
C ASN A 412 12.65 -31.53 18.11
N ASP A 413 12.50 -32.46 17.16
CA ASP A 413 12.19 -33.86 17.42
C ASP A 413 13.01 -34.75 16.47
N GLU A 414 14.34 -34.76 16.64
CA GLU A 414 15.20 -35.87 16.18
C GLU A 414 16.36 -36.07 17.16
N VAL A 415 16.06 -36.60 18.36
CA VAL A 415 17.05 -37.41 19.09
C VAL A 415 16.29 -38.53 19.79
N ASP A 416 16.10 -39.64 19.08
CA ASP A 416 15.93 -40.96 19.70
C ASP A 416 16.35 -42.03 18.68
N ASN A 417 17.64 -42.39 18.71
CA ASN A 417 18.13 -43.75 18.44
C ASN A 417 19.65 -43.81 18.48
N ILE A 418 20.25 -44.03 19.65
CA ILE A 418 21.52 -44.79 19.74
C ILE A 418 21.45 -45.73 20.95
N GLN A 419 21.49 -47.03 20.66
CA GLN A 419 21.57 -48.13 21.61
C GLN A 419 22.85 -48.04 22.45
N MET A 420 22.69 -48.26 23.76
CA MET A 420 23.80 -48.53 24.69
C MET A 420 24.49 -49.84 24.31
N THR A 421 25.78 -49.78 23.97
CA THR A 421 26.71 -50.88 24.22
C THR A 421 28.00 -50.32 24.83
N SER A 422 28.45 -51.00 25.87
CA SER A 422 29.57 -50.67 26.74
C SER A 422 30.92 -51.13 26.19
N SER A 423 31.96 -50.30 26.23
CA SER A 423 33.29 -50.59 26.83
C SER A 423 34.34 -49.48 26.59
N ASP A 424 34.96 -49.09 27.71
CA ASP A 424 36.34 -48.64 27.96
C ASP A 424 37.06 -47.55 27.15
N SER A 425 37.38 -46.49 27.90
CA SER A 425 38.62 -45.69 27.95
C SER A 425 39.13 -44.97 26.69
N ILE A 426 39.23 -43.63 26.78
CA ILE A 426 40.48 -42.85 26.91
C ILE A 426 40.08 -41.36 27.00
N ILE A 427 40.64 -40.66 27.99
CA ILE A 427 40.52 -39.21 28.17
C ILE A 427 41.56 -38.56 27.26
N GLU A 428 41.11 -37.73 26.30
CA GLU A 428 41.94 -36.70 25.67
C GLU A 428 41.22 -35.35 25.74
N GLU A 429 41.87 -34.40 26.40
CA GLU A 429 41.55 -32.97 26.41
C GLU A 429 41.58 -32.41 24.99
N ILE A 430 40.49 -31.79 24.55
CA ILE A 430 40.49 -30.93 23.37
C ILE A 430 40.14 -29.50 23.79
N VAL A 431 41.19 -28.68 23.74
CA VAL A 431 41.20 -27.22 23.94
C VAL A 431 40.37 -26.55 22.82
N PRO A 432 39.48 -25.58 23.11
CA PRO A 432 38.76 -24.86 22.07
C PRO A 432 39.68 -23.83 21.38
N PRO A 433 39.61 -23.68 20.04
CA PRO A 433 40.36 -22.63 19.35
C PRO A 433 39.78 -21.25 19.66
N LYS A 434 40.69 -20.33 19.99
CA LYS A 434 40.48 -18.89 20.10
C LYS A 434 40.32 -18.25 18.72
N ASP A 435 39.52 -17.18 18.73
CA ASP A 435 39.51 -16.03 17.82
C ASP A 435 38.88 -16.22 16.42
N GLU A 436 37.69 -15.63 16.25
CA GLU A 436 37.47 -14.55 15.28
C GLU A 436 36.27 -13.69 15.71
N LEU A 437 36.59 -12.65 16.50
CA LEU A 437 35.69 -11.58 16.93
C LEU A 437 35.47 -10.58 15.79
N LEU A 438 34.23 -10.13 15.68
CA LEU A 438 33.73 -8.99 14.90
C LEU A 438 34.76 -7.83 14.82
N VAL A 439 35.18 -7.50 13.59
CA VAL A 439 36.03 -6.34 13.32
C VAL A 439 35.23 -5.05 13.54
N ALA A 440 35.63 -4.30 14.56
CA ALA A 440 35.24 -2.92 14.75
C ALA A 440 35.91 -2.02 13.69
N LEU A 441 35.13 -1.15 13.05
CA LEU A 441 35.66 -0.09 12.17
C LEU A 441 36.38 0.97 13.02
N GLU A 442 37.70 1.03 12.90
CA GLU A 442 38.51 2.09 13.51
C GLU A 442 38.27 3.45 12.84
N LYS A 443 38.00 4.44 13.69
CA LYS A 443 38.09 5.88 13.38
C LYS A 443 39.53 6.21 13.01
N ASN A 444 39.76 6.75 11.80
CA ASN A 444 40.98 7.48 11.52
C ASN A 444 40.71 8.94 11.16
N LYS A 445 41.39 9.80 11.93
CA LYS A 445 41.49 11.25 11.77
C LYS A 445 42.12 11.59 10.41
N LYS A 446 41.42 12.37 9.60
CA LYS A 446 42.02 13.34 8.69
C LYS A 446 41.34 14.68 8.93
N GLU A 447 41.91 15.46 9.84
CA GLU A 447 41.81 16.92 9.78
C GLU A 447 42.57 17.43 8.55
N SER A 448 42.13 18.59 8.06
CA SER A 448 42.70 19.37 6.96
C SER A 448 42.30 18.93 5.54
N PHE A 449 41.11 19.35 5.09
CA PHE A 449 40.92 19.98 3.77
C PHE A 449 39.54 20.69 3.62
N ILE A 450 38.97 21.23 4.71
CA ILE A 450 37.84 22.18 4.64
C ILE A 450 38.40 23.60 4.81
N SER A 451 38.98 24.13 3.73
CA SER A 451 39.08 25.58 3.49
C SER A 451 39.65 25.84 2.09
N LYS A 452 38.85 25.60 1.04
CA LYS A 452 38.91 26.27 -0.29
C LYS A 452 38.05 25.49 -1.27
N THR A 453 36.81 25.96 -1.43
CA THR A 453 36.02 26.07 -2.68
C THR A 453 34.55 26.15 -2.31
N LEU A 454 34.22 27.19 -1.55
CA LEU A 454 32.87 27.74 -1.43
C LEU A 454 32.96 29.17 -1.99
N SER A 455 33.01 29.25 -3.32
CA SER A 455 32.74 30.46 -4.08
C SER A 455 32.51 30.04 -5.52
N ASN A 456 31.35 30.45 -6.06
CA ASN A 456 30.92 30.35 -7.46
C ASN A 456 30.06 29.14 -7.80
N MET A 457 28.76 29.27 -7.51
CA MET A 457 27.67 28.92 -8.44
C MET A 457 26.37 29.52 -7.89
N LYS A 458 26.30 30.85 -7.91
CA LYS A 458 25.06 31.57 -8.17
C LYS A 458 25.22 32.07 -9.60
N ASP A 459 24.43 31.51 -10.50
CA ASP A 459 24.14 31.91 -11.89
C ASP A 459 23.94 30.67 -12.75
N TRP A 460 22.86 29.93 -12.48
CA TRP A 460 21.90 29.43 -13.48
C TRP A 460 20.84 28.56 -12.79
N PHE A 461 19.60 29.05 -12.86
CA PHE A 461 18.32 28.48 -12.41
C PHE A 461 18.04 28.51 -10.90
#